data_AF-A0A0D0AEG4-F1
#
_entry.id   AF-A0A0D0AEG4-F1
#
_cell.length_a   1.000
_cell.length_b   1.000
_cell.length_c   1.000
_cell.angle_alpha   90.00
_cell.angle_beta   90.00
_cell.angle_gamma   90.00
#
_symmetry.space_group_name_H-M   'P 1'
#
loop_
_entity.id
_entity.type
_entity.pdbx_description
1 polymer ?
#
loop_
_entity_poly.entity_id
_entity_poly.type
_entity_poly.pdbx_seq_one_letter_code
_entity_poly.pdbx_strand_id
1 'polypeptide(L)'
;MPRRTRAELVEGDTDSLKENTALSNGVRDEPVKKEKAKYEKGKGKAKRVEPEHADEEPDQTQTDADGDPENVDGTPRSRKRARVNAEGDFIPSTPTTPKREQVATLPRDDDGFIPGSIVRIQLHNFLTYDWVEFRPGPYLNMILGPNGTGKSSIACAICLGLNWPPSILGRANEISSFVKHGKESGYIEIELKGAKGQKNLVIRRNLSAKSKGSTLTLNGQSCTGKEITNRMAKLNVQVGNLCSFLPQDKVSEFAQMTPQQLLRETQRAAGDVHLTNWHDTLITAGKELKSIQDKSNEEQERLKTMQERNSQLERDVQRYQERKRVEKDIAVLEVLIPVNEYHEAKERYQKAKDRQRELHARVRKLKDRNAPAHAKLEYALLCVLSPIYLQTLRQLAVQHKEYEKAREKKKTASRQKFQQMKSKWGENDRLVRLTIHLRFFSNH
;
A
#
# COMPACT_ATOMS: atom_id res chain seq x y z
N MET A 1 -36.84 28.35 34.06
CA MET A 1 -36.21 29.70 34.01
C MET A 1 -35.17 29.75 35.11
N PRO A 2 -33.94 30.25 34.91
CA PRO A 2 -33.43 31.09 33.80
C PRO A 2 -32.72 30.24 32.70
N ARG A 3 -32.72 30.55 31.38
CA ARG A 3 -32.22 31.70 30.58
C ARG A 3 -30.68 31.83 30.67
N ARG A 4 -29.86 31.94 29.61
CA ARG A 4 -30.02 32.38 28.19
C ARG A 4 -28.67 32.08 27.43
N THR A 5 -28.69 31.77 26.13
CA THR A 5 -28.12 32.53 24.94
C THR A 5 -26.82 31.92 24.37
N ARG A 6 -26.47 31.93 23.06
CA ARG A 6 -27.09 32.27 21.74
C ARG A 6 -26.02 32.04 20.62
N ALA A 7 -26.48 31.93 19.36
CA ALA A 7 -25.82 32.21 18.05
C ALA A 7 -25.25 30.99 17.29
N GLU A 8 -25.40 30.81 15.97
CA GLU A 8 -25.95 31.62 14.88
C GLU A 8 -26.23 30.76 13.61
N LEU A 9 -26.98 31.33 12.67
CA LEU A 9 -27.44 30.83 11.35
C LEU A 9 -26.26 30.57 10.36
N VAL A 10 -26.38 29.80 9.27
CA VAL A 10 -26.91 30.23 7.95
C VAL A 10 -27.08 29.03 6.99
N GLU A 11 -28.08 29.16 6.12
CA GLU A 11 -28.62 28.26 5.09
C GLU A 11 -27.82 28.18 3.76
N GLY A 12 -28.21 27.21 2.91
CA GLY A 12 -28.13 27.24 1.44
C GLY A 12 -27.03 26.35 0.83
N ASP A 13 -27.20 25.61 -0.27
CA ASP A 13 -28.34 25.46 -1.18
C ASP A 13 -28.07 24.31 -2.18
N THR A 14 -29.16 23.75 -2.72
CA THR A 14 -29.36 23.16 -4.08
C THR A 14 -28.54 21.96 -4.61
N ASP A 15 -29.25 20.84 -4.77
CA ASP A 15 -29.74 20.30 -6.06
C ASP A 15 -28.78 20.04 -7.24
N SER A 16 -28.69 18.78 -7.72
CA SER A 16 -28.70 18.44 -9.16
C SER A 16 -28.51 16.94 -9.43
N LEU A 17 -29.62 16.30 -9.85
CA LEU A 17 -29.63 15.13 -10.72
C LEU A 17 -29.26 15.56 -12.15
N LYS A 18 -28.41 14.79 -12.84
CA LYS A 18 -28.66 14.37 -14.23
C LYS A 18 -27.66 13.33 -14.77
N GLU A 19 -28.30 12.35 -15.38
CA GLU A 19 -27.88 11.29 -16.32
C GLU A 19 -26.65 11.55 -17.20
N ASN A 20 -25.90 10.48 -17.48
CA ASN A 20 -25.66 10.09 -18.87
C ASN A 20 -25.34 8.58 -19.03
N THR A 21 -26.07 8.01 -19.97
CA THR A 21 -26.08 6.69 -20.61
C THR A 21 -24.83 6.34 -21.43
N ALA A 22 -24.45 5.04 -21.50
CA ALA A 22 -24.33 4.26 -22.76
C ALA A 22 -23.75 2.82 -22.56
N LEU A 23 -24.66 1.83 -22.61
CA LEU A 23 -24.67 0.54 -23.34
C LEU A 23 -23.41 -0.32 -23.65
N SER A 24 -23.50 -1.58 -23.17
CA SER A 24 -23.30 -2.88 -23.89
C SER A 24 -21.86 -3.30 -24.30
N ASN A 25 -21.39 -4.56 -24.29
CA ASN A 25 -22.00 -5.90 -24.27
C ASN A 25 -20.95 -6.97 -23.86
N GLY A 26 -21.38 -7.94 -23.04
CA GLY A 26 -21.10 -9.40 -23.09
C GLY A 26 -19.67 -9.96 -23.10
N VAL A 27 -19.32 -10.72 -22.04
CA VAL A 27 -18.54 -11.99 -22.13
C VAL A 27 -19.07 -12.98 -21.07
N ARG A 28 -19.00 -14.26 -21.43
CA ARG A 28 -19.74 -15.45 -20.98
C ARG A 28 -19.29 -16.01 -19.62
N ASP A 29 -20.26 -16.54 -18.86
CA ASP A 29 -20.07 -17.43 -17.72
C ASP A 29 -19.80 -18.88 -18.19
N GLU A 30 -18.74 -19.50 -17.67
CA GLU A 30 -18.59 -20.97 -17.60
C GLU A 30 -18.42 -21.41 -16.13
N PRO A 31 -19.06 -22.51 -15.69
CA PRO A 31 -18.95 -22.99 -14.33
C PRO A 31 -17.78 -23.98 -14.17
N VAL A 32 -16.83 -23.66 -13.28
CA VAL A 32 -15.76 -24.59 -12.90
C VAL A 32 -16.29 -25.66 -11.95
N LYS A 33 -16.17 -26.91 -12.38
CA LYS A 33 -16.47 -28.12 -11.61
C LYS A 33 -15.48 -28.30 -10.46
N LYS A 34 -16.02 -28.72 -9.32
CA LYS A 34 -15.31 -29.17 -8.12
C LYS A 34 -14.47 -30.41 -8.43
N GLU A 35 -13.19 -30.38 -8.08
CA GLU A 35 -12.36 -31.58 -7.98
C GLU A 35 -11.86 -31.73 -6.54
N LYS A 36 -12.12 -32.89 -5.97
CA LYS A 36 -11.70 -33.31 -4.63
C LYS A 36 -10.31 -33.91 -4.74
N ALA A 37 -9.33 -33.34 -4.07
CA ALA A 37 -8.06 -34.01 -3.79
C ALA A 37 -7.90 -34.19 -2.27
N LYS A 38 -7.91 -35.46 -1.84
CA LYS A 38 -7.46 -35.91 -0.53
C LYS A 38 -5.95 -35.71 -0.44
N TYR A 39 -5.43 -35.24 0.69
CA TYR A 39 -4.06 -35.58 1.09
C TYR A 39 -3.94 -35.79 2.60
N GLU A 40 -3.01 -36.67 2.92
CA GLU A 40 -2.91 -37.50 4.11
C GLU A 40 -2.27 -36.83 5.33
N LYS A 41 -2.53 -37.45 6.49
CA LYS A 41 -1.91 -37.16 7.78
C LYS A 41 -0.40 -37.46 7.75
N GLY A 42 0.42 -36.44 7.97
CA GLY A 42 1.83 -36.57 8.36
C GLY A 42 2.06 -36.06 9.78
N LYS A 43 2.40 -36.96 10.71
CA LYS A 43 2.85 -36.65 12.09
C LYS A 43 4.29 -36.13 12.05
N GLY A 44 4.63 -35.10 12.84
CA GLY A 44 6.04 -34.70 12.97
C GLY A 44 6.35 -33.51 13.87
N LYS A 45 6.25 -33.72 15.20
CA LYS A 45 7.03 -33.10 16.30
C LYS A 45 7.34 -31.59 16.26
N ALA A 46 6.59 -30.85 17.08
CA ALA A 46 6.98 -29.55 17.61
C ALA A 46 8.17 -29.68 18.58
N LYS A 47 9.18 -28.80 18.44
CA LYS A 47 10.21 -28.56 19.46
C LYS A 47 10.15 -27.09 19.85
N ARG A 48 9.70 -26.87 21.08
CA ARG A 48 9.61 -25.59 21.81
C ARG A 48 11.02 -25.08 22.07
N VAL A 49 11.25 -23.79 21.82
CA VAL A 49 12.45 -23.04 22.23
C VAL A 49 11.97 -21.95 23.18
N GLU A 50 12.46 -21.98 24.41
CA GLU A 50 12.41 -20.83 25.33
C GLU A 50 13.83 -20.28 25.49
N PRO A 51 14.00 -18.96 25.72
CA PRO A 51 15.30 -18.31 25.79
C PRO A 51 15.80 -18.22 27.24
N GLU A 52 17.09 -18.43 27.44
CA GLU A 52 17.78 -18.06 28.68
C GLU A 52 18.73 -16.89 28.39
N HIS A 53 18.43 -15.77 29.04
CA HIS A 53 19.34 -14.65 29.27
C HIS A 53 20.27 -14.99 30.42
N ALA A 54 21.57 -14.72 30.26
CA ALA A 54 22.45 -14.40 31.38
C ALA A 54 23.60 -13.53 30.86
N ASP A 55 23.66 -12.32 31.39
CA ASP A 55 24.74 -11.36 31.30
C ASP A 55 26.01 -11.92 31.94
N GLU A 56 27.18 -11.56 31.41
CA GLU A 56 28.42 -11.46 32.19
C GLU A 56 29.47 -10.67 31.38
N GLU A 57 29.69 -9.41 31.78
CA GLU A 57 30.96 -8.71 31.55
C GLU A 57 32.06 -9.32 32.45
N PRO A 58 33.34 -9.12 32.10
CA PRO A 58 34.16 -8.47 33.12
C PRO A 58 35.11 -7.40 32.59
N ASP A 59 35.23 -6.41 33.47
CA ASP A 59 36.17 -5.30 33.49
C ASP A 59 37.61 -5.73 33.87
N GLN A 60 38.50 -4.79 33.62
CA GLN A 60 39.96 -4.75 33.64
C GLN A 60 40.68 -5.33 34.87
N THR A 61 41.93 -5.75 34.67
CA THR A 61 43.02 -5.47 35.63
C THR A 61 44.37 -5.41 34.91
N GLN A 62 45.03 -4.25 35.03
CA GLN A 62 46.47 -4.06 34.82
C GLN A 62 47.25 -4.61 36.01
N THR A 63 48.44 -5.18 35.79
CA THR A 63 49.61 -5.00 36.67
C THR A 63 50.89 -5.18 35.85
N ASP A 64 51.79 -4.20 35.98
CA ASP A 64 53.16 -4.18 35.47
C ASP A 64 54.09 -5.00 36.40
N ALA A 65 55.13 -5.62 35.85
CA ALA A 65 56.43 -5.80 36.53
C ALA A 65 57.53 -6.26 35.55
N ASP A 66 58.60 -5.46 35.52
CA ASP A 66 59.85 -5.62 34.79
C ASP A 66 60.65 -6.90 35.14
N GLY A 67 61.49 -7.34 34.19
CA GLY A 67 62.58 -8.28 34.47
C GLY A 67 63.28 -8.81 33.22
N ASP A 68 64.28 -8.08 32.72
CA ASP A 68 65.34 -8.59 31.83
C ASP A 68 66.49 -9.14 32.70
N PRO A 69 67.11 -10.28 32.32
CA PRO A 69 68.51 -10.16 31.91
C PRO A 69 68.91 -11.03 30.71
N GLU A 70 69.92 -10.51 30.00
CA GLU A 70 70.56 -11.00 28.79
C GLU A 70 71.19 -12.41 28.83
N ASN A 71 71.13 -13.08 27.66
CA ASN A 71 72.08 -13.98 26.99
C ASN A 71 72.64 -15.25 27.70
N VAL A 72 72.40 -16.44 27.12
CA VAL A 72 73.40 -17.36 26.50
C VAL A 72 72.68 -18.49 25.72
N ASP A 73 73.19 -18.77 24.51
CA ASP A 73 73.05 -19.91 23.59
C ASP A 73 72.20 -21.16 23.93
N GLY A 74 71.47 -21.62 22.91
CA GLY A 74 71.10 -23.03 22.77
C GLY A 74 69.67 -23.26 22.25
N THR A 75 69.54 -23.51 20.95
CA THR A 75 68.26 -23.85 20.30
C THR A 75 67.67 -25.16 20.85
N PRO A 76 66.39 -25.21 21.27
CA PRO A 76 65.62 -26.44 21.25
C PRO A 76 64.66 -26.38 20.05
N ARG A 77 64.93 -27.20 19.03
CA ARG A 77 63.95 -27.49 17.96
C ARG A 77 62.61 -27.85 18.61
N SER A 78 61.62 -26.97 18.45
CA SER A 78 60.25 -27.22 18.89
C SER A 78 59.74 -28.49 18.21
N ARG A 79 59.73 -29.61 18.96
CA ARG A 79 58.99 -30.81 18.55
C ARG A 79 57.52 -30.43 18.56
N LYS A 80 56.90 -30.37 17.36
CA LYS A 80 55.45 -30.23 17.20
C LYS A 80 54.76 -31.15 18.21
N ARG A 81 54.01 -30.57 19.15
CA ARG A 81 53.24 -31.33 20.14
C ARG A 81 52.34 -32.32 19.40
N ALA A 82 52.50 -33.60 19.69
CA ALA A 82 51.62 -34.65 19.18
C ALA A 82 50.19 -34.36 19.68
N ARG A 83 49.20 -34.40 18.78
CA ARG A 83 47.80 -34.32 19.19
C ARG A 83 47.42 -35.66 19.82
N VAL A 84 47.00 -35.62 21.08
CA VAL A 84 46.45 -36.76 21.81
C VAL A 84 44.94 -36.73 21.60
N ASN A 85 44.35 -37.85 21.21
CA ASN A 85 42.91 -38.07 21.19
C ASN A 85 42.38 -38.33 22.62
N ALA A 86 41.06 -38.22 22.81
CA ALA A 86 40.41 -38.21 24.13
C ALA A 86 40.65 -39.46 25.01
N GLU A 87 41.23 -40.53 24.46
CA GLU A 87 41.52 -41.80 25.15
C GLU A 87 43.02 -42.04 25.39
N GLY A 88 43.92 -41.09 25.07
CA GLY A 88 45.31 -41.11 25.54
C GLY A 88 46.34 -41.90 24.71
N ASP A 89 45.95 -42.56 23.62
CA ASP A 89 46.89 -43.34 22.81
C ASP A 89 47.60 -42.55 21.70
N PHE A 90 48.89 -42.87 21.45
CA PHE A 90 49.74 -42.21 20.46
C PHE A 90 49.52 -42.77 19.04
N ILE A 91 49.14 -41.91 18.09
CA ILE A 91 49.14 -42.26 16.65
C ILE A 91 50.48 -41.85 16.03
N PRO A 92 51.31 -42.77 15.50
CA PRO A 92 52.51 -42.38 14.77
C PRO A 92 52.12 -41.75 13.44
N SER A 93 52.46 -40.46 13.26
CA SER A 93 52.27 -39.78 11.99
C SER A 93 53.22 -40.38 10.94
N THR A 94 52.71 -41.21 10.04
CA THR A 94 53.41 -41.55 8.80
C THR A 94 53.70 -40.26 8.03
N PRO A 95 54.92 -40.04 7.48
CA PRO A 95 55.25 -38.83 6.75
C PRO A 95 54.66 -38.91 5.34
N THR A 96 53.33 -38.82 5.23
CA THR A 96 52.70 -38.47 3.97
C THR A 96 52.98 -36.99 3.79
N THR A 97 54.09 -36.66 3.14
CA THR A 97 54.34 -35.31 2.66
C THR A 97 53.14 -35.01 1.75
N PRO A 98 52.25 -34.05 2.11
CA PRO A 98 51.25 -33.64 1.14
C PRO A 98 52.05 -33.13 -0.05
N LYS A 99 51.87 -33.77 -1.23
CA LYS A 99 52.34 -33.20 -2.49
C LYS A 99 51.79 -31.77 -2.49
N ARG A 100 52.67 -30.78 -2.32
CA ARG A 100 52.30 -29.38 -2.51
C ARG A 100 51.74 -29.32 -3.92
N GLU A 101 50.42 -29.17 -4.04
CA GLU A 101 49.81 -28.85 -5.31
C GLU A 101 50.55 -27.64 -5.84
N GLN A 102 51.24 -27.81 -6.97
CA GLN A 102 51.95 -26.72 -7.59
C GLN A 102 50.89 -25.65 -7.89
N VAL A 103 51.01 -24.51 -7.23
CA VAL A 103 50.13 -23.36 -7.46
C VAL A 103 50.15 -23.10 -8.96
N ALA A 104 49.00 -23.22 -9.60
CA ALA A 104 48.86 -23.02 -11.03
C ALA A 104 49.20 -21.55 -11.36
N THR A 105 50.46 -21.28 -11.66
CA THR A 105 50.89 -19.97 -12.15
C THR A 105 50.46 -19.83 -13.60
N LEU A 106 50.09 -18.62 -14.01
CA LEU A 106 49.84 -18.30 -15.42
C LEU A 106 50.98 -18.83 -16.30
N PRO A 107 50.66 -19.31 -17.53
CA PRO A 107 51.65 -19.91 -18.41
C PRO A 107 52.76 -18.91 -18.71
N ARG A 108 53.99 -19.29 -18.36
CA ARG A 108 55.20 -18.50 -18.66
C ARG A 108 55.56 -18.69 -20.13
N ASP A 109 56.10 -17.63 -20.71
CA ASP A 109 56.70 -17.69 -22.04
C ASP A 109 58.13 -18.24 -21.96
N ASP A 110 58.79 -18.43 -23.10
CA ASP A 110 60.10 -19.08 -23.17
C ASP A 110 61.21 -18.27 -22.44
N ASP A 111 61.00 -16.96 -22.26
CA ASP A 111 61.86 -16.05 -21.49
C ASP A 111 61.56 -16.06 -19.98
N GLY A 112 60.61 -16.90 -19.54
CA GLY A 112 60.19 -17.03 -18.15
C GLY A 112 59.21 -15.94 -17.70
N PHE A 113 58.91 -14.92 -18.51
CA PHE A 113 57.96 -13.87 -18.12
C PHE A 113 56.51 -14.35 -18.28
N ILE A 114 55.65 -13.85 -17.38
CA ILE A 114 54.20 -14.03 -17.49
C ILE A 114 53.63 -12.84 -18.27
N PRO A 115 52.60 -13.01 -19.12
CA PRO A 115 51.91 -11.88 -19.74
C PRO A 115 51.51 -10.82 -18.70
N GLY A 116 51.75 -9.55 -18.99
CA GLY A 116 51.52 -8.43 -18.07
C GLY A 116 52.69 -8.13 -17.12
N SER A 117 53.74 -8.96 -17.08
CA SER A 117 54.96 -8.68 -16.30
C SER A 117 55.69 -7.45 -16.85
N ILE A 118 56.27 -6.64 -15.97
CA ILE A 118 57.13 -5.53 -16.37
C ILE A 118 58.48 -6.07 -16.82
N VAL A 119 58.88 -5.75 -18.05
CA VAL A 119 60.17 -6.14 -18.65
C VAL A 119 61.17 -4.99 -18.52
N ARG A 120 60.69 -3.75 -18.65
CA ARG A 120 61.53 -2.55 -18.59
C ARG A 120 60.76 -1.37 -18.02
N ILE A 121 61.45 -0.54 -17.24
CA ILE A 121 60.97 0.76 -16.77
C ILE A 121 62.04 1.79 -17.10
N GLN A 122 61.69 2.83 -17.85
CA GLN A 122 62.57 3.94 -18.16
C GLN A 122 61.94 5.24 -17.64
N LEU A 123 62.72 6.01 -16.90
CA LEU A 123 62.30 7.27 -16.31
C LEU A 123 63.24 8.38 -16.78
N HIS A 124 62.68 9.53 -17.16
CA HIS A 124 63.43 10.71 -17.55
C HIS A 124 62.83 11.96 -16.92
N ASN A 125 63.66 12.76 -16.24
CA ASN A 125 63.27 13.93 -15.45
C ASN A 125 62.07 13.67 -14.53
N PHE A 126 62.10 12.56 -13.79
CA PHE A 126 61.01 12.11 -12.94
C PHE A 126 61.44 12.10 -11.47
N LEU A 127 60.85 12.98 -10.66
CA LEU A 127 61.21 13.20 -9.25
C LEU A 127 62.73 13.33 -9.04
N THR A 128 63.36 12.29 -8.49
CA THR A 128 64.79 12.25 -8.17
C THR A 128 65.67 11.86 -9.36
N TYR A 129 65.10 11.26 -10.41
CA TYR A 129 65.84 10.71 -11.54
C TYR A 129 65.96 11.70 -12.69
N ASP A 130 67.19 11.91 -13.20
CA ASP A 130 67.43 12.59 -14.48
C ASP A 130 67.17 11.64 -15.65
N TRP A 131 67.84 10.49 -15.64
CA TRP A 131 67.57 9.38 -16.55
C TRP A 131 67.95 8.08 -15.88
N VAL A 132 67.06 7.09 -15.92
CA VAL A 132 67.34 5.73 -15.42
C VAL A 132 66.52 4.71 -16.19
N GLU A 133 67.09 3.53 -16.38
CA GLU A 133 66.42 2.38 -16.97
C GLU A 133 66.61 1.15 -16.07
N PHE A 134 65.50 0.52 -15.70
CA PHE A 134 65.45 -0.72 -14.95
C PHE A 134 64.97 -1.85 -15.84
N ARG A 135 65.63 -3.01 -15.75
CA ARG A 135 65.24 -4.26 -16.44
C ARG A 135 65.05 -5.38 -15.40
N PRO A 136 63.89 -5.42 -14.74
CA PRO A 136 63.60 -6.46 -13.75
C PRO A 136 63.57 -7.85 -14.39
N GLY A 137 63.93 -8.87 -13.62
CA GLY A 137 63.80 -10.27 -14.00
C GLY A 137 62.37 -10.81 -13.84
N PRO A 138 62.08 -12.02 -14.35
CA PRO A 138 60.73 -12.60 -14.41
C PRO A 138 60.18 -13.15 -13.08
N TYR A 139 60.94 -13.05 -11.99
CA TYR A 139 60.60 -13.61 -10.68
C TYR A 139 60.60 -12.51 -9.61
N LEU A 140 61.37 -12.70 -8.54
CA LEU A 140 61.50 -11.73 -7.45
C LEU A 140 62.54 -10.67 -7.80
N ASN A 141 62.12 -9.41 -7.71
CA ASN A 141 63.00 -8.25 -7.89
C ASN A 141 63.04 -7.46 -6.58
N MET A 142 64.23 -7.21 -6.06
CA MET A 142 64.43 -6.45 -4.83
C MET A 142 65.20 -5.17 -5.15
N ILE A 143 64.61 -4.02 -4.81
CA ILE A 143 65.21 -2.69 -5.01
C ILE A 143 65.72 -2.20 -3.66
N LEU A 144 67.04 -2.03 -3.55
CA LEU A 144 67.71 -1.58 -2.33
C LEU A 144 68.30 -0.18 -2.55
N GLY A 145 68.34 0.62 -1.50
CA GLY A 145 68.99 1.92 -1.54
C GLY A 145 68.82 2.73 -0.26
N PRO A 146 69.71 3.71 0.01
CA PRO A 146 69.56 4.65 1.11
C PRO A 146 68.24 5.43 1.07
N ASN A 147 67.83 6.02 2.20
CA ASN A 147 66.63 6.87 2.24
C ASN A 147 66.82 8.11 1.36
N GLY A 148 65.74 8.57 0.71
CA GLY A 148 65.78 9.71 -0.20
C GLY A 148 66.28 9.43 -1.63
N THR A 149 66.77 8.22 -1.93
CA THR A 149 67.30 7.87 -3.27
C THR A 149 66.24 7.64 -4.36
N GLY A 150 64.95 7.74 -4.03
CA GLY A 150 63.86 7.59 -4.99
C GLY A 150 63.31 6.16 -5.15
N LYS A 151 63.51 5.28 -4.16
CA LYS A 151 62.91 3.92 -4.15
C LYS A 151 61.39 3.95 -4.34
N SER A 152 60.69 4.69 -3.50
CA SER A 152 59.23 4.84 -3.57
C SER A 152 58.78 5.57 -4.85
N SER A 153 59.65 6.37 -5.47
CA SER A 153 59.39 7.01 -6.76
C SER A 153 59.19 5.98 -7.89
N ILE A 154 59.82 4.81 -7.81
CA ILE A 154 59.64 3.75 -8.82
C ILE A 154 58.20 3.19 -8.76
N ALA A 155 57.67 2.98 -7.56
CA ALA A 155 56.27 2.57 -7.39
C ALA A 155 55.30 3.63 -7.94
N CYS A 156 55.57 4.92 -7.68
CA CYS A 156 54.81 6.03 -8.27
C CYS A 156 54.87 6.01 -9.80
N ALA A 157 56.05 5.76 -10.37
CA ALA A 157 56.22 5.69 -11.81
C ALA A 157 55.42 4.54 -12.43
N ILE A 158 55.39 3.37 -11.80
CA ILE A 158 54.59 2.23 -12.27
C ILE A 158 53.10 2.60 -12.31
N CYS A 159 52.57 3.17 -11.23
CA CYS A 159 51.17 3.59 -11.16
C CYS A 159 50.81 4.63 -12.24
N LEU A 160 51.60 5.71 -12.33
CA LEU A 160 51.33 6.80 -13.28
C LEU A 160 51.56 6.36 -14.73
N GLY A 161 52.61 5.59 -14.99
CA GLY A 161 52.96 5.10 -16.32
C GLY A 161 51.89 4.17 -16.90
N LEU A 162 51.28 3.32 -16.06
CA LEU A 162 50.18 2.42 -16.46
C LEU A 162 48.80 3.09 -16.49
N ASN A 163 48.77 4.43 -16.50
CA ASN A 163 47.56 5.26 -16.58
C ASN A 163 46.57 5.11 -15.40
N TRP A 164 47.07 4.82 -14.20
CA TRP A 164 46.25 4.89 -12.99
C TRP A 164 46.25 6.32 -12.40
N PRO A 165 45.16 6.72 -11.73
CA PRO A 165 45.06 8.06 -11.16
C PRO A 165 46.05 8.28 -10.00
N PRO A 166 46.59 9.49 -9.84
CA PRO A 166 47.55 9.82 -8.78
C PRO A 166 46.95 9.71 -7.37
N SER A 167 45.63 9.74 -7.22
CA SER A 167 44.93 9.55 -5.94
C SER A 167 45.23 8.23 -5.25
N ILE A 168 45.59 7.19 -6.02
CA ILE A 168 45.99 5.88 -5.48
C ILE A 168 47.32 5.95 -4.74
N LEU A 169 48.19 6.92 -5.06
CA LEU A 169 49.52 7.01 -4.47
C LEU A 169 49.53 7.70 -3.09
N GLY A 170 48.48 8.45 -2.73
CA GLY A 170 48.39 9.16 -1.44
C GLY A 170 49.33 10.35 -1.27
N ARG A 171 50.17 10.66 -2.27
CA ARG A 171 51.25 11.66 -2.16
C ARG A 171 50.92 13.02 -2.75
N ALA A 172 50.43 13.07 -3.97
CA ALA A 172 50.10 14.31 -4.68
C ALA A 172 48.97 14.05 -5.66
N ASN A 173 48.07 15.03 -5.83
CA ASN A 173 46.89 14.90 -6.69
C ASN A 173 47.15 15.28 -8.15
N GLU A 174 48.24 16.00 -8.44
CA GLU A 174 48.51 16.53 -9.77
C GLU A 174 49.65 15.79 -10.49
N ILE A 175 49.41 15.45 -11.76
CA ILE A 175 50.36 14.97 -12.77
C ILE A 175 51.74 15.66 -12.69
N SER A 176 51.66 16.99 -12.81
CA SER A 176 52.79 17.92 -12.93
C SER A 176 53.78 17.86 -11.76
N SER A 177 53.30 17.56 -10.56
CA SER A 177 54.12 17.48 -9.34
C SER A 177 55.17 16.35 -9.35
N PHE A 178 55.03 15.39 -10.26
CA PHE A 178 55.94 14.27 -10.39
C PHE A 178 57.10 14.53 -11.37
N VAL A 179 57.09 15.67 -12.06
CA VAL A 179 58.24 16.12 -12.87
C VAL A 179 59.35 16.60 -11.94
N LYS A 180 60.60 16.26 -12.26
CA LYS A 180 61.77 16.71 -11.49
C LYS A 180 61.80 18.24 -11.41
N HIS A 181 62.04 18.78 -10.21
CA HIS A 181 62.14 20.22 -9.99
C HIS A 181 63.20 20.85 -10.90
N GLY A 182 62.88 21.99 -11.50
CA GLY A 182 63.75 22.69 -12.44
C GLY A 182 63.76 22.13 -13.87
N LYS A 183 62.95 21.11 -14.17
CA LYS A 183 62.78 20.57 -15.53
C LYS A 183 61.38 20.91 -16.06
N GLU A 184 61.29 21.20 -17.36
CA GLU A 184 60.00 21.58 -17.98
C GLU A 184 59.12 20.37 -18.34
N SER A 185 59.75 19.24 -18.64
CA SER A 185 59.09 18.00 -19.04
C SER A 185 59.89 16.77 -18.63
N GLY A 186 59.18 15.65 -18.54
CA GLY A 186 59.73 14.33 -18.26
C GLY A 186 58.84 13.25 -18.86
N TYR A 187 59.28 11.99 -18.82
CA TYR A 187 58.45 10.87 -19.25
C TYR A 187 58.71 9.62 -18.42
N ILE A 188 57.70 8.76 -18.41
CA ILE A 188 57.74 7.41 -17.86
C ILE A 188 57.45 6.48 -19.03
N GLU A 189 58.31 5.49 -19.26
CA GLU A 189 58.07 4.44 -20.24
C GLU A 189 58.15 3.07 -19.56
N ILE A 190 57.11 2.26 -19.73
CA ILE A 190 56.99 0.93 -19.15
C ILE A 190 56.72 -0.05 -20.27
N GLU A 191 57.53 -1.10 -20.32
CA GLU A 191 57.35 -2.21 -21.23
C GLU A 191 56.75 -3.40 -20.49
N LEU A 192 55.58 -3.85 -20.94
CA LEU A 192 54.90 -5.03 -20.42
C LEU A 192 55.01 -6.19 -21.39
N LYS A 193 55.21 -7.39 -20.84
CA LYS A 193 55.21 -8.63 -21.60
C LYS A 193 53.83 -8.87 -22.22
N GLY A 194 53.81 -9.09 -23.54
CA GLY A 194 52.60 -9.48 -24.26
C GLY A 194 52.14 -10.91 -23.93
N ALA A 195 50.94 -11.27 -24.38
CA ALA A 195 50.53 -12.68 -24.40
C ALA A 195 51.46 -13.50 -25.31
N LYS A 196 51.53 -14.82 -25.11
CA LYS A 196 52.39 -15.70 -25.92
C LYS A 196 52.12 -15.48 -27.43
N GLY A 197 53.18 -15.18 -28.18
CA GLY A 197 53.09 -14.87 -29.62
C GLY A 197 52.66 -13.44 -29.97
N GLN A 198 52.37 -12.58 -29.00
CA GLN A 198 52.12 -11.15 -29.20
C GLN A 198 53.34 -10.30 -28.85
N LYS A 199 53.45 -9.13 -29.49
CA LYS A 199 54.48 -8.14 -29.16
C LYS A 199 54.25 -7.55 -27.78
N ASN A 200 55.34 -7.17 -27.12
CA ASN A 200 55.30 -6.41 -25.87
C ASN A 200 54.57 -5.08 -26.05
N LEU A 201 53.99 -4.59 -24.96
CA LEU A 201 53.30 -3.30 -24.93
C LEU A 201 54.23 -2.27 -24.29
N VAL A 202 54.68 -1.31 -25.08
CA VAL A 202 55.47 -0.18 -24.59
C VAL A 202 54.54 1.00 -24.37
N ILE A 203 54.32 1.35 -23.12
CA ILE A 203 53.46 2.47 -22.72
C ILE A 203 54.35 3.61 -22.27
N ARG A 204 54.28 4.75 -22.96
CA ARG A 204 54.99 5.96 -22.55
C ARG A 204 54.01 7.06 -22.21
N ARG A 205 54.16 7.62 -21.02
CA ARG A 205 53.43 8.78 -20.50
C ARG A 205 54.36 9.97 -20.42
N ASN A 206 54.08 11.00 -21.21
CA ASN A 206 54.84 12.26 -21.16
C ASN A 206 54.17 13.22 -20.19
N LEU A 207 55.00 13.82 -19.34
CA LEU A 207 54.62 14.73 -18.27
C LEU A 207 55.15 16.14 -18.57
N SER A 208 54.35 17.14 -18.26
CA SER A 208 54.74 18.54 -18.33
C SER A 208 54.62 19.18 -16.96
N ALA A 209 55.60 20.00 -16.57
CA ALA A 209 55.53 20.78 -15.34
C ALA A 209 54.54 21.96 -15.45
N LYS A 210 54.35 22.49 -16.67
CA LYS A 210 53.51 23.67 -16.94
C LYS A 210 52.05 23.33 -17.21
N SER A 211 51.78 22.13 -17.71
CA SER A 211 50.42 21.68 -18.05
C SER A 211 49.92 20.63 -17.05
N LYS A 212 48.63 20.70 -16.73
CA LYS A 212 47.94 19.66 -15.96
C LYS A 212 47.71 18.38 -16.78
N GLY A 213 47.88 18.45 -18.10
CA GLY A 213 47.73 17.32 -19.01
C GLY A 213 48.97 16.46 -19.14
N SER A 214 48.77 15.19 -19.45
CA SER A 214 49.83 14.25 -19.86
C SER A 214 49.44 13.57 -21.16
N THR A 215 50.37 13.42 -22.10
CA THR A 215 50.12 12.64 -23.32
C THR A 215 50.54 11.19 -23.12
N LEU A 216 49.80 10.29 -23.76
CA LEU A 216 50.00 8.85 -23.64
C LEU A 216 50.27 8.28 -25.02
N THR A 217 51.25 7.40 -25.10
CA THR A 217 51.61 6.70 -26.32
C THR A 217 51.72 5.21 -26.04
N LEU A 218 51.20 4.40 -26.96
CA LEU A 218 51.27 2.95 -26.94
C LEU A 218 52.05 2.50 -28.18
N ASN A 219 53.18 1.83 -27.97
CA ASN A 219 54.10 1.40 -29.04
C ASN A 219 54.50 2.55 -29.99
N GLY A 220 54.68 3.75 -29.44
CA GLY A 220 55.03 4.97 -30.18
C GLY A 220 53.88 5.71 -30.85
N GLN A 221 52.65 5.16 -30.84
CA GLN A 221 51.46 5.82 -31.39
C GLN A 221 50.67 6.53 -30.28
N SER A 222 50.14 7.72 -30.58
CA SER A 222 49.27 8.46 -29.64
C SER A 222 48.01 7.65 -29.36
N CYS A 223 47.68 7.48 -28.08
CA CYS A 223 46.54 6.66 -27.65
C CYS A 223 45.73 7.36 -26.56
N THR A 224 44.48 6.95 -26.39
CA THR A 224 43.63 7.46 -25.30
C THR A 224 43.88 6.67 -24.01
N GLY A 225 43.65 7.32 -22.85
CA GLY A 225 43.77 6.64 -21.56
C GLY A 225 42.86 5.41 -21.44
N LYS A 226 41.66 5.45 -22.05
CA LYS A 226 40.72 4.31 -22.09
C LYS A 226 41.32 3.10 -22.80
N GLU A 227 42.08 3.31 -23.87
CA GLU A 227 42.73 2.23 -24.61
C GLU A 227 43.78 1.53 -23.76
N ILE A 228 44.61 2.29 -23.04
CA ILE A 228 45.58 1.72 -22.09
C ILE A 228 44.87 0.94 -20.99
N THR A 229 43.82 1.50 -20.38
CA THR A 229 43.03 0.80 -19.35
C THR A 229 42.46 -0.52 -19.87
N ASN A 230 41.96 -0.56 -21.10
CA ASN A 230 41.48 -1.80 -21.73
C ASN A 230 42.61 -2.81 -21.97
N ARG A 231 43.81 -2.37 -22.35
CA ARG A 231 44.99 -3.25 -22.49
C ARG A 231 45.41 -3.80 -21.12
N MET A 232 45.39 -2.99 -20.06
CA MET A 232 45.70 -3.43 -18.70
C MET A 232 44.70 -4.47 -18.20
N ALA A 233 43.40 -4.25 -18.46
CA ALA A 233 42.35 -5.21 -18.10
C ALA A 233 42.54 -6.56 -18.81
N LYS A 234 42.91 -6.56 -20.10
CA LYS A 234 43.22 -7.78 -20.87
C LYS A 234 44.42 -8.56 -20.32
N LEU A 235 45.40 -7.87 -19.75
CA LEU A 235 46.58 -8.46 -19.12
C LEU A 235 46.38 -8.73 -17.63
N ASN A 236 45.18 -8.50 -17.10
CA ASN A 236 44.84 -8.59 -15.68
C ASN A 236 45.79 -7.79 -14.75
N VAL A 237 46.29 -6.64 -15.23
CA VAL A 237 47.17 -5.77 -14.45
C VAL A 237 46.32 -4.80 -13.62
N GLN A 238 46.31 -5.01 -12.29
CA GLN A 238 45.48 -4.26 -11.35
C GLN A 238 46.37 -3.44 -10.40
N VAL A 239 46.62 -2.17 -10.72
CA VAL A 239 47.40 -1.28 -9.83
C VAL A 239 46.49 -0.51 -8.87
N GLY A 240 45.20 -0.40 -9.16
CA GLY A 240 44.22 0.23 -8.28
C GLY A 240 43.69 -0.66 -7.15
N ASN A 241 44.15 -1.90 -7.05
CA ASN A 241 43.80 -2.81 -5.97
C ASN A 241 44.93 -2.83 -4.94
N LEU A 242 44.62 -2.44 -3.70
CA LEU A 242 45.62 -2.33 -2.63
C LEU A 242 46.22 -3.69 -2.22
N CYS A 243 45.56 -4.81 -2.55
CA CYS A 243 46.08 -6.16 -2.30
C CYS A 243 47.21 -6.54 -3.27
N SER A 244 47.24 -5.99 -4.49
CA SER A 244 48.27 -6.28 -5.51
C SER A 244 49.32 -5.17 -5.63
N PHE A 245 48.94 -3.93 -5.31
CA PHE A 245 49.83 -2.79 -5.31
C PHE A 245 49.62 -1.95 -4.06
N LEU A 246 50.60 -1.99 -3.16
CA LEU A 246 50.55 -1.28 -1.89
C LEU A 246 51.56 -0.12 -1.88
N PRO A 247 51.14 1.12 -2.20
CA PRO A 247 52.01 2.26 -2.07
C PRO A 247 52.25 2.61 -0.60
N GLN A 248 53.44 3.13 -0.29
CA GLN A 248 53.92 3.41 1.07
C GLN A 248 52.91 4.25 1.88
N ASP A 249 52.31 5.27 1.27
CA ASP A 249 51.39 6.20 1.94
C ASP A 249 49.96 5.64 2.11
N LYS A 250 49.64 4.48 1.50
CA LYS A 250 48.31 3.83 1.58
C LYS A 250 48.30 2.55 2.41
N VAL A 251 49.40 2.23 3.09
CA VAL A 251 49.50 1.04 3.96
C VAL A 251 48.49 1.10 5.10
N SER A 252 48.25 2.28 5.67
CA SER A 252 47.26 2.48 6.73
C SER A 252 45.82 2.25 6.25
N GLU A 253 45.47 2.69 5.04
CA GLU A 253 44.15 2.48 4.45
C GLU A 253 43.85 1.00 4.21
N PHE A 254 44.87 0.22 3.83
CA PHE A 254 44.74 -1.23 3.72
C PHE A 254 44.43 -1.88 5.08
N ALA A 255 45.09 -1.46 6.16
CA ALA A 255 44.84 -1.97 7.51
C ALA A 255 43.45 -1.59 8.06
N GLN A 256 42.88 -0.48 7.58
CA GLN A 256 41.54 0.00 7.98
C GLN A 256 40.40 -0.64 7.18
N MET A 257 40.69 -1.46 6.16
CA MET A 257 39.64 -2.09 5.37
C MET A 257 38.78 -3.02 6.22
N THR A 258 37.47 -2.92 6.02
CA THR A 258 36.53 -3.88 6.61
C THR A 258 36.73 -5.27 6.02
N PRO A 259 36.41 -6.36 6.74
CA PRO A 259 36.52 -7.72 6.22
C PRO A 259 35.78 -7.93 4.88
N GLN A 260 34.65 -7.25 4.67
CA GLN A 260 33.88 -7.31 3.42
C GLN A 260 34.60 -6.62 2.26
N GLN A 261 35.24 -5.47 2.51
CA GLN A 261 36.06 -4.78 1.50
C GLN A 261 37.30 -5.60 1.16
N LEU A 262 37.97 -6.14 2.18
CA LEU A 262 39.15 -7.00 1.98
C LEU A 262 38.79 -8.22 1.15
N LEU A 263 37.63 -8.84 1.39
CA LEU A 263 37.12 -9.94 0.57
C LEU A 263 36.94 -9.53 -0.89
N ARG A 264 36.30 -8.38 -1.16
CA ARG A 264 36.09 -7.87 -2.52
C ARG A 264 37.41 -7.58 -3.23
N GLU A 265 38.33 -6.90 -2.58
CA GLU A 265 39.65 -6.60 -3.15
C GLU A 265 40.46 -7.89 -3.38
N THR A 266 40.37 -8.86 -2.47
CA THR A 266 41.01 -10.17 -2.65
C THR A 266 40.41 -10.95 -3.82
N GLN A 267 39.07 -10.99 -3.94
CA GLN A 267 38.38 -11.62 -5.07
C GLN A 267 38.75 -10.96 -6.40
N ARG A 268 38.94 -9.64 -6.39
CA ARG A 268 39.36 -8.91 -7.58
C ARG A 268 40.80 -9.24 -7.98
N ALA A 269 41.72 -9.33 -7.02
CA ALA A 269 43.14 -9.60 -7.28
C ALA A 269 43.42 -11.07 -7.63
N ALA A 270 42.87 -11.99 -6.85
CA ALA A 270 43.23 -13.41 -6.88
C ALA A 270 42.07 -14.32 -7.33
N GLY A 271 40.85 -13.81 -7.40
CA GLY A 271 39.70 -14.58 -7.86
C GLY A 271 39.61 -14.64 -9.38
N ASP A 272 38.70 -15.50 -9.84
CA ASP A 272 38.34 -15.57 -11.26
C ASP A 272 37.73 -14.24 -11.72
N VAL A 273 37.95 -13.89 -12.98
CA VAL A 273 37.41 -12.67 -13.63
C VAL A 273 35.90 -12.60 -13.47
N HIS A 274 35.22 -13.76 -13.49
CA HIS A 274 33.78 -13.88 -13.32
C HIS A 274 33.31 -13.79 -11.86
N LEU A 275 34.17 -14.10 -10.88
CA LEU A 275 33.78 -14.20 -9.48
C LEU A 275 33.28 -12.87 -8.92
N THR A 276 33.96 -11.79 -9.25
CA THR A 276 33.55 -10.43 -8.82
C THR A 276 32.20 -10.06 -9.41
N ASN A 277 31.98 -10.34 -10.70
CA ASN A 277 30.73 -10.06 -11.39
C ASN A 277 29.57 -10.89 -10.82
N TRP A 278 29.80 -12.18 -10.52
CA TRP A 278 28.80 -13.03 -9.88
C TRP A 278 28.47 -12.53 -8.48
N HIS A 279 29.47 -12.12 -7.71
CA HIS A 279 29.26 -11.57 -6.37
C HIS A 279 28.40 -10.30 -6.40
N ASP A 280 28.68 -9.38 -7.32
CA ASP A 280 27.86 -8.16 -7.49
C ASP A 280 26.45 -8.46 -8.02
N THR A 281 26.31 -9.44 -8.91
CA THR A 281 25.00 -9.91 -9.40
C THR A 281 24.18 -10.50 -8.26
N LEU A 282 24.80 -11.31 -7.40
CA LEU A 282 24.14 -11.93 -6.26
C LEU A 282 23.68 -10.89 -5.23
N ILE A 283 24.47 -9.85 -4.99
CA ILE A 283 24.08 -8.74 -4.12
C ILE A 283 22.89 -7.97 -4.71
N THR A 284 22.90 -7.73 -6.02
CA THR A 284 21.80 -7.04 -6.70
C THR A 284 20.53 -7.87 -6.66
N ALA A 285 20.60 -9.16 -7.00
CA ALA A 285 19.48 -10.09 -6.92
C ALA A 285 18.94 -10.21 -5.48
N GLY A 286 19.82 -10.21 -4.47
CA GLY A 286 19.41 -10.23 -3.06
C GLY A 286 18.62 -8.98 -2.65
N LYS A 287 19.02 -7.80 -3.15
CA LYS A 287 18.26 -6.54 -2.93
C LYS A 287 16.91 -6.56 -3.64
N GLU A 288 16.86 -7.05 -4.86
CA GLU A 288 15.61 -7.19 -5.63
C GLU A 288 14.65 -8.17 -4.95
N LEU A 289 15.15 -9.33 -4.53
CA LEU A 289 14.36 -10.32 -3.79
C LEU A 289 13.76 -9.72 -2.52
N LYS A 290 14.57 -8.96 -1.75
CA LYS A 290 14.07 -8.28 -0.55
C LYS A 290 12.96 -7.28 -0.89
N SER A 291 13.13 -6.47 -1.93
CA SER A 291 12.10 -5.51 -2.36
C SER A 291 10.81 -6.19 -2.81
N ILE A 292 10.90 -7.32 -3.52
CA ILE A 292 9.74 -8.10 -3.96
C ILE A 292 9.06 -8.76 -2.75
N GLN A 293 9.83 -9.28 -1.80
CA GLN A 293 9.31 -9.86 -0.56
C GLN A 293 8.51 -8.82 0.24
N ASP A 294 9.05 -7.60 0.39
CA ASP A 294 8.37 -6.51 1.11
C ASP A 294 7.04 -6.14 0.42
N LYS A 295 7.03 -6.01 -0.91
CA LYS A 295 5.80 -5.76 -1.69
C LYS A 295 4.80 -6.91 -1.59
N SER A 296 5.27 -8.16 -1.61
CA SER A 296 4.42 -9.32 -1.48
C SER A 296 3.75 -9.36 -0.10
N ASN A 297 4.46 -8.98 0.95
CA ASN A 297 3.91 -8.91 2.30
C ASN A 297 2.87 -7.79 2.40
N GLU A 298 3.15 -6.61 1.84
CA GLU A 298 2.21 -5.48 1.78
C GLU A 298 0.90 -5.86 1.05
N GLU A 299 1.00 -6.46 -0.13
CA GLU A 299 -0.18 -6.92 -0.87
C GLU A 299 -0.94 -8.03 -0.14
N GLN A 300 -0.24 -8.91 0.59
CA GLN A 300 -0.88 -9.93 1.42
C GLN A 300 -1.69 -9.32 2.57
N GLU A 301 -1.17 -8.28 3.23
CA GLU A 301 -1.90 -7.52 4.26
C GLU A 301 -3.09 -6.75 3.68
N ARG A 302 -2.91 -6.14 2.52
CA ARG A 302 -3.97 -5.46 1.78
C ARG A 302 -5.10 -6.42 1.39
N LEU A 303 -4.75 -7.61 0.93
CA LEU A 303 -5.70 -8.65 0.56
C LEU A 303 -6.51 -9.12 1.78
N LYS A 304 -5.87 -9.34 2.93
CA LYS A 304 -6.59 -9.66 4.19
C LYS A 304 -7.60 -8.56 4.56
N THR A 305 -7.17 -7.31 4.50
CA THR A 305 -8.04 -6.15 4.81
C THR A 305 -9.26 -6.10 3.88
N MET A 306 -9.06 -6.33 2.58
CA MET A 306 -10.15 -6.36 1.60
C MET A 306 -11.09 -7.55 1.80
N GLN A 307 -10.56 -8.72 2.17
CA GLN A 307 -11.38 -9.90 2.49
C GLN A 307 -12.25 -9.66 3.73
N GLU A 308 -11.68 -9.07 4.78
CA GLU A 308 -12.44 -8.70 5.98
C GLU A 308 -13.56 -7.71 5.64
N ARG A 309 -13.26 -6.67 4.86
CA ARG A 309 -14.25 -5.70 4.40
C ARG A 309 -15.35 -6.36 3.57
N ASN A 310 -15.00 -7.26 2.65
CA ASN A 310 -16.00 -7.99 1.86
C ASN A 310 -16.90 -8.85 2.75
N SER A 311 -16.33 -9.54 3.75
CA SER A 311 -17.10 -10.35 4.70
C SER A 311 -18.09 -9.51 5.53
N GLN A 312 -17.75 -8.25 5.84
CA GLN A 312 -18.65 -7.32 6.53
C GLN A 312 -19.79 -6.89 5.61
N LEU A 313 -19.47 -6.50 4.37
CA LEU A 313 -20.46 -6.11 3.37
C LEU A 313 -21.44 -7.24 3.04
N GLU A 314 -20.97 -8.48 2.96
CA GLU A 314 -21.82 -9.65 2.76
C GLU A 314 -22.88 -9.80 3.86
N ARG A 315 -22.50 -9.55 5.13
CA ARG A 315 -23.46 -9.58 6.26
C ARG A 315 -24.50 -8.46 6.14
N ASP A 316 -24.07 -7.27 5.76
CA ASP A 316 -24.98 -6.13 5.60
C ASP A 316 -25.96 -6.35 4.44
N VAL A 317 -25.50 -6.94 3.33
CA VAL A 317 -26.37 -7.34 2.21
C VAL A 317 -27.38 -8.40 2.66
N GLN A 318 -26.97 -9.39 3.44
CA GLN A 318 -27.89 -10.41 3.97
C GLN A 318 -28.97 -9.78 4.86
N ARG A 319 -28.58 -8.88 5.77
CA ARG A 319 -29.52 -8.13 6.63
C ARG A 319 -30.48 -7.27 5.81
N TYR A 320 -29.99 -6.61 4.76
CA TYR A 320 -30.83 -5.84 3.86
C TYR A 320 -31.85 -6.72 3.13
N GLN A 321 -31.44 -7.89 2.64
CA GLN A 321 -32.34 -8.84 1.99
C GLN A 321 -33.39 -9.38 2.96
N GLU A 322 -33.01 -9.72 4.18
CA GLU A 322 -33.93 -10.17 5.24
C GLU A 322 -34.95 -9.09 5.57
N ARG A 323 -34.49 -7.85 5.81
CA ARG A 323 -35.38 -6.69 6.01
C ARG A 323 -36.38 -6.54 4.86
N LYS A 324 -35.91 -6.64 3.61
CA LYS A 324 -36.77 -6.51 2.42
C LYS A 324 -37.79 -7.65 2.31
N ARG A 325 -37.50 -8.84 2.84
CA ARG A 325 -38.49 -9.95 2.94
C ARG A 325 -39.55 -9.62 3.98
N VAL A 326 -39.13 -9.22 5.18
CA VAL A 326 -40.05 -8.83 6.25
C VAL A 326 -40.96 -7.66 5.83
N GLU A 327 -40.41 -6.65 5.14
CA GLU A 327 -41.21 -5.53 4.60
C GLU A 327 -42.28 -6.00 3.60
N LYS A 328 -41.99 -7.00 2.76
CA LYS A 328 -42.99 -7.61 1.87
C LYS A 328 -44.05 -8.36 2.65
N ASP A 329 -43.66 -9.13 3.65
CA ASP A 329 -44.59 -9.90 4.48
C ASP A 329 -45.51 -8.96 5.27
N ILE A 330 -44.98 -7.85 5.80
CA ILE A 330 -45.78 -6.79 6.44
C ILE A 330 -46.79 -6.21 5.45
N ALA A 331 -46.36 -5.83 4.24
CA ALA A 331 -47.27 -5.27 3.24
C ALA A 331 -48.40 -6.24 2.85
N VAL A 332 -48.12 -7.54 2.79
CA VAL A 332 -49.15 -8.57 2.56
C VAL A 332 -50.10 -8.67 3.76
N LEU A 333 -49.57 -8.71 4.98
CA LEU A 333 -50.37 -8.81 6.21
C LEU A 333 -51.24 -7.57 6.44
N GLU A 334 -50.76 -6.38 6.11
CA GLU A 334 -51.51 -5.13 6.17
C GLU A 334 -52.78 -5.15 5.31
N VAL A 335 -52.74 -5.84 4.16
CA VAL A 335 -53.93 -6.06 3.32
C VAL A 335 -54.80 -7.19 3.88
N LEU A 336 -54.18 -8.24 4.44
CA LEU A 336 -54.90 -9.41 4.92
C LEU A 336 -55.70 -9.14 6.21
N ILE A 337 -55.19 -8.29 7.11
CA ILE A 337 -55.82 -7.96 8.40
C ILE A 337 -57.24 -7.37 8.21
N PRO A 338 -57.44 -6.28 7.43
CA PRO A 338 -58.78 -5.72 7.21
C PRO A 338 -59.71 -6.70 6.49
N VAL A 339 -59.18 -7.55 5.60
CA VAL A 339 -59.97 -8.58 4.92
C VAL A 339 -60.48 -9.61 5.94
N ASN A 340 -59.62 -10.07 6.85
CA ASN A 340 -60.02 -10.98 7.91
C ASN A 340 -61.04 -10.33 8.86
N GLU A 341 -60.83 -9.08 9.27
CA GLU A 341 -61.79 -8.31 10.08
C GLU A 341 -63.15 -8.20 9.38
N TYR A 342 -63.17 -7.93 8.07
CA TYR A 342 -64.38 -7.94 7.26
C TYR A 342 -65.06 -9.31 7.24
N HIS A 343 -64.30 -10.39 7.07
CA HIS A 343 -64.82 -11.76 7.11
C HIS A 343 -65.48 -12.07 8.46
N GLU A 344 -64.82 -11.76 9.57
CA GLU A 344 -65.39 -11.93 10.91
C GLU A 344 -66.66 -11.09 11.12
N ALA A 345 -66.64 -9.82 10.70
CA ALA A 345 -67.80 -8.94 10.78
C ALA A 345 -68.97 -9.45 9.93
N LYS A 346 -68.68 -9.97 8.73
CA LYS A 346 -69.67 -10.57 7.83
C LYS A 346 -70.28 -11.82 8.42
N GLU A 347 -69.51 -12.70 9.04
CA GLU A 347 -70.03 -13.86 9.75
C GLU A 347 -70.95 -13.46 10.91
N ARG A 348 -70.54 -12.48 11.72
CA ARG A 348 -71.37 -11.95 12.81
C ARG A 348 -72.67 -11.36 12.29
N TYR A 349 -72.61 -10.58 11.20
CA TYR A 349 -73.78 -10.03 10.52
C TYR A 349 -74.71 -11.14 10.01
N GLN A 350 -74.16 -12.18 9.38
CA GLN A 350 -74.95 -13.28 8.83
C GLN A 350 -75.67 -14.05 9.96
N LYS A 351 -74.98 -14.38 11.05
CA LYS A 351 -75.58 -14.99 12.25
C LYS A 351 -76.69 -14.11 12.83
N ALA A 352 -76.47 -12.80 12.93
CA ALA A 352 -77.48 -11.86 13.42
C ALA A 352 -78.69 -11.75 12.48
N LYS A 353 -78.47 -11.74 11.16
CA LYS A 353 -79.51 -11.70 10.12
C LYS A 353 -80.38 -12.96 10.13
N ASP A 354 -79.77 -14.13 10.28
CA ASP A 354 -80.51 -15.39 10.36
C ASP A 354 -81.34 -15.45 11.65
N ARG A 355 -80.78 -14.98 12.78
CA ARG A 355 -81.54 -14.82 14.04
C ARG A 355 -82.67 -13.80 13.93
N GLN A 356 -82.45 -12.69 13.22
CA GLN A 356 -83.49 -11.69 12.93
C GLN A 356 -84.62 -12.30 12.10
N ARG A 357 -84.30 -13.07 11.05
CA ARG A 357 -85.30 -13.77 10.22
C ARG A 357 -86.11 -14.76 11.04
N GLU A 358 -85.45 -15.54 11.90
CA GLU A 358 -86.14 -16.49 12.77
C GLU A 358 -87.07 -15.78 13.76
N LEU A 359 -86.59 -14.76 14.45
CA LEU A 359 -87.39 -13.96 15.37
C LEU A 359 -88.55 -13.26 14.65
N HIS A 360 -88.32 -12.72 13.45
CA HIS A 360 -89.35 -12.09 12.64
C HIS A 360 -90.42 -13.10 12.19
N ALA A 361 -90.02 -14.33 11.82
CA ALA A 361 -90.95 -15.41 11.51
C ALA A 361 -91.75 -15.84 12.76
N ARG A 362 -91.12 -15.89 13.94
CA ARG A 362 -91.80 -16.14 15.23
C ARG A 362 -92.80 -15.04 15.56
N VAL A 363 -92.42 -13.77 15.41
CA VAL A 363 -93.31 -12.62 15.60
C VAL A 363 -94.48 -12.68 14.62
N ARG A 364 -94.25 -13.01 13.35
CA ARG A 364 -95.32 -13.17 12.36
C ARG A 364 -96.28 -14.30 12.77
N LYS A 365 -95.77 -15.48 13.12
CA LYS A 365 -96.60 -16.59 13.61
C LYS A 365 -97.37 -16.23 14.89
N LEU A 366 -96.77 -15.48 15.82
CA LEU A 366 -97.45 -15.02 17.03
C LEU A 366 -98.52 -13.97 16.72
N LYS A 367 -98.27 -13.04 15.77
CA LYS A 367 -99.28 -12.11 15.26
C LYS A 367 -100.44 -12.84 14.60
N ASP A 368 -100.17 -13.86 13.78
CA ASP A 368 -101.21 -14.66 13.12
C ASP A 368 -102.00 -15.48 14.14
N ARG A 369 -101.36 -16.08 15.15
CA ARG A 369 -102.02 -16.79 16.26
C ARG A 369 -102.84 -15.87 17.16
N ASN A 370 -102.35 -14.67 17.39
CA ASN A 370 -103.05 -13.66 18.18
C ASN A 370 -104.03 -12.84 17.34
N ALA A 371 -104.13 -13.02 16.02
CA ALA A 371 -105.11 -12.35 15.17
C ALA A 371 -106.56 -12.48 15.68
N PRO A 372 -107.06 -13.66 16.12
CA PRO A 372 -108.39 -13.76 16.71
C PRO A 372 -108.51 -13.06 18.08
N ALA A 373 -107.43 -12.97 18.85
CA ALA A 373 -107.41 -12.24 20.13
C ALA A 373 -107.35 -10.72 19.90
N HIS A 374 -106.56 -10.25 18.94
CA HIS A 374 -106.50 -8.86 18.50
C HIS A 374 -107.81 -8.42 17.85
N ALA A 375 -108.47 -9.26 17.04
CA ALA A 375 -109.80 -8.97 16.51
C ALA A 375 -110.85 -8.84 17.63
N LYS A 376 -110.79 -9.68 18.67
CA LYS A 376 -111.65 -9.56 19.86
C LYS A 376 -111.33 -8.31 20.70
N LEU A 377 -110.05 -7.95 20.83
CA LEU A 377 -109.61 -6.72 21.51
C LEU A 377 -109.99 -5.47 20.71
N GLU A 378 -109.90 -5.51 19.38
CA GLU A 378 -110.30 -4.44 18.47
C GLU A 378 -111.84 -4.28 18.45
N TYR A 379 -112.60 -5.38 18.49
CA TYR A 379 -114.07 -5.35 18.68
C TYR A 379 -114.48 -4.83 20.07
N ALA A 380 -113.75 -5.22 21.13
CA ALA A 380 -113.97 -4.69 22.48
C ALA A 380 -113.55 -3.21 22.61
N LEU A 381 -112.48 -2.78 21.96
CA LEU A 381 -112.12 -1.37 21.82
C LEU A 381 -113.19 -0.60 21.04
N LEU A 382 -113.70 -1.13 19.93
CA LEU A 382 -114.79 -0.53 19.15
C LEU A 382 -116.11 -0.42 19.95
N CYS A 383 -116.45 -1.42 20.78
CA CYS A 383 -117.67 -1.40 21.61
C CYS A 383 -117.54 -0.54 22.88
N VAL A 384 -116.36 -0.45 23.50
CA VAL A 384 -116.15 0.28 24.77
C VAL A 384 -115.66 1.71 24.57
N LEU A 385 -114.91 2.01 23.50
CA LEU A 385 -114.36 3.35 23.24
C LEU A 385 -115.16 4.17 22.22
N SER A 386 -116.20 3.62 21.58
CA SER A 386 -117.06 4.38 20.64
C SER A 386 -117.63 5.69 21.22
N PRO A 387 -118.24 5.73 22.42
CA PRO A 387 -118.79 6.98 22.93
C PRO A 387 -117.69 7.96 23.41
N ILE A 388 -116.59 7.46 23.98
CA ILE A 388 -115.49 8.28 24.51
C ILE A 388 -114.65 8.88 23.37
N TYR A 389 -114.32 8.08 22.35
CA TYR A 389 -113.49 8.50 21.22
C TYR A 389 -114.21 9.54 20.35
N LEU A 390 -115.54 9.41 20.16
CA LEU A 390 -116.34 10.40 19.41
C LEU A 390 -116.40 11.76 20.13
N GLN A 391 -116.40 11.76 21.47
CA GLN A 391 -116.41 12.99 22.27
C GLN A 391 -115.06 13.71 22.22
N THR A 392 -113.94 12.98 22.33
CA THR A 392 -112.59 13.54 22.13
C THR A 392 -112.35 14.00 20.70
N LEU A 393 -112.83 13.28 19.68
CA LEU A 393 -112.72 13.72 18.29
C LEU A 393 -113.54 14.98 18.01
N ARG A 394 -114.73 15.14 18.62
CA ARG A 394 -115.48 16.40 18.54
C ARG A 394 -114.73 17.55 19.20
N GLN A 395 -114.13 17.34 20.38
CA GLN A 395 -113.32 18.36 21.05
C GLN A 395 -112.07 18.72 20.23
N LEU A 396 -111.35 17.73 19.69
CA LEU A 396 -110.18 17.94 18.83
C LEU A 396 -110.57 18.61 17.51
N ALA A 397 -111.72 18.29 16.91
CA ALA A 397 -112.19 18.95 15.69
C ALA A 397 -112.55 20.42 15.93
N VAL A 398 -113.16 20.76 17.07
CA VAL A 398 -113.41 22.16 17.47
C VAL A 398 -112.08 22.89 17.63
N GLN A 399 -111.12 22.30 18.35
CA GLN A 399 -109.79 22.89 18.50
C GLN A 399 -109.05 23.05 17.17
N HIS A 400 -109.09 22.05 16.28
CA HIS A 400 -108.47 22.16 14.96
C HIS A 400 -109.09 23.30 14.13
N LYS A 401 -110.42 23.47 14.19
CA LYS A 401 -111.12 24.56 13.50
C LYS A 401 -110.75 25.93 14.08
N GLU A 402 -110.50 26.02 15.39
CA GLU A 402 -109.98 27.23 16.04
C GLU A 402 -108.52 27.51 15.65
N TYR A 403 -107.66 26.49 15.64
CA TYR A 403 -106.26 26.61 15.20
C TYR A 403 -106.15 26.97 13.72
N GLU A 404 -107.00 26.42 12.85
CA GLU A 404 -107.06 26.79 11.44
C GLU A 404 -107.55 28.23 11.25
N LYS A 405 -108.58 28.66 11.97
CA LYS A 405 -109.01 30.07 11.99
C LYS A 405 -107.88 30.98 12.48
N ALA A 406 -107.14 30.59 13.52
CA ALA A 406 -106.00 31.36 14.03
C ALA A 406 -104.85 31.39 13.02
N ARG A 407 -104.58 30.29 12.31
CA ARG A 407 -103.57 30.19 11.25
C ARG A 407 -103.94 31.04 10.04
N GLU A 408 -105.19 31.00 9.57
CA GLU A 408 -105.65 31.84 8.47
C GLU A 408 -105.68 33.33 8.86
N LYS A 409 -106.03 33.68 10.11
CA LYS A 409 -105.84 35.04 10.63
C LYS A 409 -104.36 35.46 10.64
N LYS A 410 -103.44 34.60 11.09
CA LYS A 410 -102.00 34.88 11.05
C LYS A 410 -101.47 34.96 9.61
N LYS A 411 -101.95 34.12 8.70
CA LYS A 411 -101.57 34.12 7.29
C LYS A 411 -102.07 35.36 6.57
N THR A 412 -103.32 35.76 6.79
CA THR A 412 -103.87 37.01 6.24
C THR A 412 -103.15 38.24 6.82
N ALA A 413 -102.87 38.26 8.13
CA ALA A 413 -102.05 39.32 8.75
C ALA A 413 -100.63 39.36 8.18
N SER A 414 -99.97 38.20 7.99
CA SER A 414 -98.64 38.12 7.36
C SER A 414 -98.68 38.54 5.90
N ARG A 415 -99.75 38.19 5.16
CA ARG A 415 -99.92 38.57 3.75
C ARG A 415 -100.15 40.09 3.63
N GLN A 416 -100.95 40.68 4.51
CA GLN A 416 -101.10 42.13 4.62
C GLN A 416 -99.79 42.82 4.97
N LYS A 417 -99.03 42.31 5.95
CA LYS A 417 -97.69 42.83 6.29
C LYS A 417 -96.72 42.73 5.11
N PHE A 418 -96.72 41.60 4.39
CA PHE A 418 -95.87 41.41 3.22
C PHE A 418 -96.28 42.33 2.06
N GLN A 419 -97.58 42.58 1.88
CA GLN A 419 -98.09 43.48 0.85
C GLN A 419 -97.78 44.95 1.20
N GLN A 420 -97.88 45.35 2.48
CA GLN A 420 -97.38 46.64 2.96
C GLN A 420 -95.86 46.76 2.77
N MET A 421 -95.09 45.72 3.08
CA MET A 421 -93.65 45.71 2.89
C MET A 421 -93.29 45.82 1.40
N LYS A 422 -94.00 45.12 0.52
CA LYS A 422 -93.82 45.20 -0.94
C LYS A 422 -94.20 46.58 -1.49
N SER A 423 -95.25 47.21 -0.97
CA SER A 423 -95.61 48.60 -1.31
C SER A 423 -94.48 49.56 -0.90
N LYS A 424 -93.99 49.45 0.34
CA LYS A 424 -92.87 50.27 0.83
C LYS A 424 -91.57 50.01 0.05
N TRP A 425 -91.29 48.77 -0.34
CA TRP A 425 -90.17 48.43 -1.21
C TRP A 425 -90.32 49.05 -2.60
N GLY A 426 -91.52 49.04 -3.18
CA GLY A 426 -91.81 49.67 -4.46
C GLY A 426 -91.74 51.21 -4.40
N GLU A 427 -92.19 51.82 -3.31
CA GLU A 427 -92.00 53.25 -3.05
C GLU A 427 -90.53 53.61 -2.88
N ASN A 428 -89.76 52.78 -2.18
CA ASN A 428 -88.32 52.99 -2.02
C ASN A 428 -87.57 52.80 -3.35
N ASP A 429 -87.92 51.79 -4.16
CA ASP A 429 -87.34 51.62 -5.50
C ASP A 429 -87.71 52.79 -6.43
N ARG A 430 -88.93 53.35 -6.32
CA ARG A 430 -89.30 54.59 -7.02
C ARG A 430 -88.49 55.79 -6.54
N LEU A 431 -88.27 55.95 -5.23
CA LEU A 431 -87.45 57.03 -4.67
C LEU A 431 -85.98 56.90 -5.07
N VAL A 432 -85.43 55.67 -5.08
CA VAL A 432 -84.07 55.39 -5.58
C VAL A 432 -83.98 55.71 -7.08
N ARG A 433 -84.96 55.28 -7.90
CA ARG A 433 -85.00 55.63 -9.32
C ARG A 433 -85.15 57.13 -9.56
N LEU A 434 -85.98 57.84 -8.79
CA LEU A 434 -86.09 59.32 -8.85
C LEU A 434 -84.78 60.01 -8.42
N THR A 435 -84.08 59.47 -7.42
CA THR A 435 -82.76 59.98 -6.98
C THR A 435 -81.68 59.73 -8.04
N ILE A 436 -81.72 58.59 -8.74
CA ILE A 436 -80.85 58.28 -9.87
C ILE A 436 -81.20 59.19 -11.07
N HIS A 437 -82.49 59.43 -11.35
CA HIS A 437 -82.93 60.32 -12.44
C HIS A 437 -82.58 61.79 -12.17
N LEU A 438 -82.68 62.25 -10.92
CA LEU A 438 -82.27 63.59 -10.48
C LEU A 438 -80.75 63.76 -10.50
N ARG A 439 -79.96 62.71 -10.20
CA ARG A 439 -78.49 62.73 -10.40
C ARG A 439 -78.09 62.71 -11.88
N PHE A 440 -78.88 62.08 -12.76
CA PHE A 440 -78.62 62.08 -14.20
C PHE A 440 -78.97 63.44 -14.85
N PHE A 441 -80.00 64.14 -14.37
CA PHE A 441 -80.39 65.47 -14.85
C PHE A 441 -79.60 66.64 -14.22
N SER A 442 -78.77 66.39 -13.21
CA SER A 442 -77.88 67.42 -12.63
C SER A 442 -76.45 67.36 -13.19
N ASN A 443 -76.15 66.41 -14.09
CA ASN A 443 -74.84 66.22 -14.75
C ASN A 443 -74.91 66.41 -16.29
N HIS A 444 -75.99 67.00 -16.78
CA HIS A 444 -76.13 67.67 -18.07
C HIS A 444 -76.77 69.03 -17.81
#